data_AF-A0A3B9T2L7-F1
#
_entry.id   AF-A0A3B9T2L7-F1
#
_cell.length_a   1.000
_cell.length_b   1.000
_cell.length_c   1.000
_cell.angle_alpha   90.00
_cell.angle_beta   90.00
_cell.angle_gamma   90.00
#
_symmetry.space_group_name_H-M   'P 1'
#
loop_
_entity.id
_entity.type
_entity.pdbx_description
1 polymer ?
#
loop_
_entity_poly.entity_id
_entity_poly.type
_entity_poly.pdbx_seq_one_letter_code
_entity_poly.pdbx_strand_id
1 'polypeptide(L)'
;MSRYNSVLYNWTEVTNRLLHDKQLLAYFLRFSAGMYKHSFSDAALIFQQNPYATKVATLETWNRLGRMVNRGERSIAVFGEDCKCRHLFDITQTNGKRIPDLWRLDESLAADVTAVINEKYGAECKNIQETIAAVTVDNLKCRGTDMREITEQMQLSEEQTKAYQQSVVSAVRYMVSCRCELDGDMKISGGLNLNAVDLFRDTRDLIRFCDLVHRTAKDSLLEMEREVFQILNQRRERAHEIEPDRSVSDRNAVHGQPAGTGAPAPADRQMGQTVADVDENRASVRSGGAGHDSAVADHSAGDRPAGGEPLDGDGRTVPQGEPAPGDVSRSAEVGESPSADVGAYHHGGDRIPDAELTVEYLKDRYLRADFNRRLDSYETAGLVLTDSEDMTIDALTFFNRFHADRFSDAQAEEIRSILSAALRNRDMTREIPAEPEQPEPSLHRNTQNADPNQLVIYGFKEHDGVITADCSIGENMFETEVLRTNDHTPYISYKDRPIQLTSQQAYDLEQFELYRTPIT
;
A
#
# COMPACT_ATOMS: atom_id res chain seq x y z
N MET A 1 14.79 -4.98 -25.83
CA MET A 1 15.60 -4.27 -24.80
C MET A 1 15.66 -5.12 -23.54
N SER A 2 16.70 -5.00 -22.72
CA SER A 2 16.69 -5.54 -21.35
C SER A 2 15.61 -4.85 -20.51
N ARG A 3 15.03 -5.54 -19.52
CA ARG A 3 14.12 -4.92 -18.53
C ARG A 3 14.77 -3.71 -17.85
N TYR A 4 16.06 -3.78 -17.53
CA TYR A 4 16.79 -2.66 -16.92
C TYR A 4 16.89 -1.45 -17.87
N ASN A 5 17.12 -1.69 -19.17
CA ASN A 5 17.12 -0.60 -20.17
C ASN A 5 15.72 0.03 -20.31
N SER A 6 14.64 -0.74 -20.13
CA SER A 6 13.28 -0.21 -20.07
C SER A 6 13.06 0.67 -18.83
N VAL A 7 13.62 0.30 -17.68
CA VAL A 7 13.59 1.14 -16.47
C VAL A 7 14.40 2.43 -16.67
N LEU A 8 15.60 2.36 -17.27
CA LEU A 8 16.41 3.54 -17.62
C LEU A 8 15.69 4.47 -18.62
N TYR A 9 14.99 3.91 -19.60
CA TYR A 9 14.16 4.69 -20.52
C TYR A 9 12.99 5.38 -19.77
N ASN A 10 12.21 4.63 -18.99
CA ASN A 10 11.12 5.17 -18.18
C ASN A 10 11.59 6.26 -17.21
N TRP A 11 12.76 6.08 -16.59
CA TRP A 11 13.40 7.05 -15.70
C TRP A 11 13.78 8.34 -16.44
N THR A 12 14.41 8.21 -17.60
CA THR A 12 14.81 9.35 -18.43
C THR A 12 13.59 10.12 -18.91
N GLU A 13 12.55 9.41 -19.35
CA GLU A 13 11.29 9.97 -19.83
C GLU A 13 10.55 10.72 -18.71
N VAL A 14 10.33 10.09 -17.55
CA VAL A 14 9.59 10.72 -16.45
C VAL A 14 10.34 11.93 -15.87
N THR A 15 11.65 11.84 -15.67
CA THR A 15 12.44 12.97 -15.15
C THR A 15 12.53 14.13 -16.15
N ASN A 16 12.57 13.86 -17.46
CA ASN A 16 12.52 14.91 -18.48
C ASN A 16 11.14 15.60 -18.50
N ARG A 17 10.05 14.83 -18.46
CA ARG A 17 8.68 15.39 -18.43
C ARG A 17 8.45 16.23 -17.16
N LEU A 18 8.85 15.74 -15.99
CA LEU A 18 8.73 16.45 -14.71
C LEU A 18 9.57 17.73 -14.65
N LEU A 19 10.70 17.80 -15.36
CA LEU A 19 11.54 19.01 -15.44
C LEU A 19 10.86 20.12 -16.24
N HIS A 20 10.20 19.79 -17.34
CA HIS A 20 9.65 20.77 -18.29
C HIS A 20 8.15 21.10 -18.07
N ASP A 21 7.44 20.33 -17.25
CA ASP A 21 6.01 20.53 -16.99
C ASP A 21 5.72 20.66 -15.49
N LYS A 22 5.61 21.91 -15.01
CA LYS A 22 5.27 22.22 -13.61
C LYS A 22 3.92 21.66 -13.17
N GLN A 23 2.96 21.50 -14.09
CA GLN A 23 1.63 20.97 -13.77
C GLN A 23 1.72 19.45 -13.58
N LEU A 24 2.50 18.76 -14.44
CA LEU A 24 2.82 17.34 -14.22
C LEU A 24 3.62 17.15 -12.93
N LEU A 25 4.54 18.06 -12.57
CA LEU A 25 5.28 17.99 -11.31
C LEU A 25 4.35 18.18 -10.10
N ALA A 26 3.43 19.14 -10.13
CA ALA A 26 2.40 19.29 -9.11
C ALA A 26 1.56 18.01 -8.98
N TYR A 27 1.12 17.45 -10.10
CA TYR A 27 0.35 16.20 -10.11
C TYR A 27 1.13 15.03 -9.52
N PHE A 28 2.41 14.89 -9.91
CA PHE A 28 3.30 13.87 -9.38
C PHE A 28 3.50 14.01 -7.86
N LEU A 29 3.65 15.23 -7.33
CA LEU A 29 3.74 15.44 -5.88
C LEU A 29 2.46 15.01 -5.15
N ARG A 30 1.27 15.27 -5.71
CA ARG A 30 -0.01 14.76 -5.19
C ARG A 30 -0.05 13.23 -5.19
N PHE A 31 0.28 12.59 -6.31
CA PHE A 31 0.38 11.14 -6.42
C PHE A 31 1.38 10.56 -5.38
N SER A 32 2.55 11.17 -5.26
CA SER A 32 3.58 10.76 -4.30
C SER A 32 3.16 10.89 -2.83
N ALA A 33 2.11 11.66 -2.52
CA ALA A 33 1.54 11.70 -1.17
C ALA A 33 0.98 10.34 -0.75
N GLY A 34 0.32 9.61 -1.66
CA GLY A 34 -0.10 8.22 -1.43
C GLY A 34 1.08 7.24 -1.37
N MET A 35 2.18 7.55 -2.06
CA MET A 35 3.40 6.74 -2.14
C MET A 35 4.51 7.15 -1.16
N TYR A 36 4.20 7.93 -0.12
CA TYR A 36 5.18 8.60 0.76
C TYR A 36 6.24 7.70 1.42
N LYS A 37 6.02 6.38 1.52
CA LYS A 37 6.99 5.43 2.07
C LYS A 37 8.08 5.04 1.05
N HIS A 38 7.83 5.19 -0.24
CA HIS A 38 8.77 4.95 -1.33
C HIS A 38 9.77 6.11 -1.50
N SER A 39 10.92 5.84 -2.11
CA SER A 39 11.84 6.90 -2.56
C SER A 39 11.23 7.70 -3.71
N PHE A 40 11.75 8.91 -3.97
CA PHE A 40 11.42 9.65 -5.18
C PHE A 40 11.65 8.81 -6.45
N SER A 41 12.74 8.03 -6.50
CA SER A 41 13.07 7.19 -7.66
C SER A 41 12.04 6.08 -7.91
N ASP A 42 11.58 5.40 -6.86
CA ASP A 42 10.52 4.41 -6.95
C ASP A 42 9.20 5.09 -7.32
N ALA A 43 8.81 6.16 -6.61
CA ALA A 43 7.54 6.86 -6.82
C ALA A 43 7.40 7.38 -8.27
N ALA A 44 8.45 7.96 -8.85
CA ALA A 44 8.43 8.42 -10.24
C ALA A 44 8.33 7.28 -11.26
N LEU A 45 8.97 6.13 -10.99
CA LEU A 45 8.86 4.94 -11.84
C LEU A 45 7.50 4.24 -11.70
N ILE A 46 6.91 4.25 -10.50
CA ILE A 46 5.53 3.82 -10.27
C ILE A 46 4.60 4.74 -11.07
N PHE A 47 4.66 6.07 -10.87
CA PHE A 47 3.84 7.06 -11.57
C PHE A 47 3.90 6.94 -13.11
N GLN A 48 5.09 6.77 -13.67
CA GLN A 48 5.28 6.58 -15.11
C GLN A 48 4.54 5.32 -15.61
N GLN A 49 4.65 4.20 -14.89
CA GLN A 49 4.08 2.90 -15.30
C GLN A 49 2.57 2.77 -14.95
N ASN A 50 2.17 3.23 -13.77
CA ASN A 50 0.81 3.18 -13.24
C ASN A 50 0.56 4.37 -12.25
N PRO A 51 -0.02 5.50 -12.71
CA PRO A 51 -0.38 6.63 -11.86
C PRO A 51 -1.65 6.38 -11.03
N TYR A 52 -2.34 5.26 -11.26
CA TYR A 52 -3.48 4.80 -10.45
C TYR A 52 -3.06 3.78 -9.39
N ALA A 53 -1.76 3.53 -9.23
CA ALA A 53 -1.25 2.72 -8.14
C ALA A 53 -1.66 3.35 -6.81
N THR A 54 -2.25 2.57 -5.92
CA THR A 54 -2.73 3.04 -4.61
C THR A 54 -1.85 2.50 -3.48
N LYS A 55 -1.48 1.22 -3.57
CA LYS A 55 -0.67 0.51 -2.56
C LYS A 55 0.19 -0.50 -3.31
N VAL A 56 1.50 -0.25 -3.36
CA VAL A 56 2.44 -1.10 -4.12
C VAL A 56 3.49 -1.73 -3.22
N ALA A 57 3.74 -3.02 -3.43
CA ALA A 57 4.76 -3.77 -2.69
C ALA A 57 5.39 -4.86 -3.55
N THR A 58 6.48 -5.47 -3.08
CA THR A 58 7.07 -6.63 -3.75
C THR A 58 6.17 -7.86 -3.59
N LEU A 59 6.33 -8.86 -4.46
CA LEU A 59 5.66 -10.16 -4.33
C LEU A 59 5.89 -10.80 -2.95
N GLU A 60 7.11 -10.69 -2.42
CA GLU A 60 7.46 -11.22 -1.09
C GLU A 60 6.68 -10.52 0.02
N THR A 61 6.57 -9.19 -0.04
CA THR A 61 5.77 -8.42 0.92
C THR A 61 4.29 -8.80 0.82
N TRP A 62 3.72 -8.93 -0.39
CA TRP A 62 2.33 -9.38 -0.53
C TRP A 62 2.11 -10.79 0.05
N ASN A 63 3.02 -11.73 -0.24
CA ASN A 63 2.93 -13.10 0.29
C ASN A 63 2.96 -13.12 1.82
N ARG A 64 3.82 -12.31 2.46
CA ARG A 64 3.89 -12.15 3.94
C ARG A 64 2.55 -11.70 4.54
N LEU A 65 1.78 -10.92 3.78
CA LEU A 65 0.49 -10.37 4.17
C LEU A 65 -0.70 -11.28 3.78
N GLY A 66 -0.43 -12.53 3.41
CA GLY A 66 -1.46 -13.48 2.99
C GLY A 66 -2.17 -13.07 1.69
N ARG A 67 -1.46 -12.36 0.80
CA ARG A 67 -1.94 -12.01 -0.55
C ARG A 67 -1.04 -12.58 -1.63
N MET A 68 -1.62 -13.05 -2.71
CA MET A 68 -0.94 -13.61 -3.88
C MET A 68 -1.21 -12.72 -5.10
N VAL A 69 -0.18 -12.48 -5.91
CA VAL A 69 -0.33 -11.78 -7.20
C VAL A 69 -1.14 -12.64 -8.17
N ASN A 70 -2.10 -12.04 -8.88
CA ASN A 70 -2.94 -12.73 -9.85
C ASN A 70 -2.11 -13.25 -11.04
N ARG A 71 -2.47 -14.41 -11.58
CA ARG A 71 -1.71 -15.04 -12.66
C ARG A 71 -1.81 -14.20 -13.95
N GLY A 72 -0.65 -13.76 -14.45
CA GLY A 72 -0.53 -12.98 -15.69
C GLY A 72 -0.33 -11.48 -15.47
N GLU A 73 -0.39 -11.01 -14.22
CA GLU A 73 -0.21 -9.61 -13.88
C GLU A 73 1.18 -9.06 -14.24
N ARG A 74 1.19 -7.81 -14.68
CA ARG A 74 2.42 -7.10 -15.07
C ARG A 74 2.97 -6.31 -13.90
N SER A 75 4.17 -6.66 -13.46
CA SER A 75 4.89 -5.89 -12.44
C SER A 75 5.36 -4.53 -12.95
N ILE A 76 5.26 -3.55 -12.06
CA ILE A 76 5.95 -2.26 -12.13
C ILE A 76 7.43 -2.52 -11.86
N ALA A 77 8.30 -2.17 -12.81
CA ALA A 77 9.75 -2.36 -12.66
C ALA A 77 10.41 -1.09 -12.12
N VAL A 78 11.09 -1.21 -10.99
CA VAL A 78 11.85 -0.13 -10.35
C VAL A 78 13.33 -0.51 -10.19
N PHE A 79 14.18 0.44 -9.81
CA PHE A 79 15.60 0.17 -9.58
C PHE A 79 15.80 -0.80 -8.40
N GLY A 80 16.68 -1.77 -8.58
CA GLY A 80 17.16 -2.67 -7.53
C GLY A 80 18.70 -2.65 -7.45
N GLU A 81 19.24 -3.47 -6.55
CA GLU A 81 20.68 -3.65 -6.35
C GLU A 81 21.37 -4.23 -7.60
N ASP A 82 22.68 -4.02 -7.74
CA ASP A 82 23.53 -4.57 -8.81
C ASP A 82 23.01 -4.37 -10.25
N CYS A 83 22.40 -3.22 -10.56
CA CYS A 83 21.74 -2.96 -11.84
C CYS A 83 20.62 -3.98 -12.19
N LYS A 84 19.99 -4.61 -11.19
CA LYS A 84 18.81 -5.45 -11.35
C LYS A 84 17.54 -4.60 -11.31
N CYS A 85 16.43 -5.18 -11.75
CA CYS A 85 15.11 -4.61 -11.54
C CYS A 85 14.48 -5.22 -10.29
N ARG A 86 13.89 -4.38 -9.43
CA ARG A 86 12.97 -4.83 -8.38
C ARG A 86 11.54 -4.72 -8.92
N HIS A 87 10.69 -5.67 -8.55
CA HIS A 87 9.36 -5.79 -9.12
C HIS A 87 8.30 -5.53 -8.06
N LEU A 88 7.53 -4.46 -8.28
CA LEU A 88 6.39 -4.07 -7.47
C LEU A 88 5.10 -4.47 -8.17
N PHE A 89 4.08 -4.77 -7.37
CA PHE A 89 2.71 -5.01 -7.79
C PHE A 89 1.79 -4.12 -6.99
N ASP A 90 0.82 -3.52 -7.66
CA ASP A 90 -0.26 -2.81 -6.99
C ASP A 90 -1.25 -3.80 -6.36
N ILE A 91 -1.92 -3.40 -5.28
CA ILE A 91 -2.86 -4.24 -4.57
C ILE A 91 -4.01 -4.76 -5.44
N THR A 92 -4.45 -3.98 -6.43
CA THR A 92 -5.49 -4.39 -7.39
C THR A 92 -5.07 -5.59 -8.25
N GLN A 93 -3.78 -5.89 -8.31
CA GLN A 93 -3.18 -7.03 -9.00
C GLN A 93 -3.04 -8.28 -8.10
N THR A 94 -3.61 -8.26 -6.89
CA THR A 94 -3.48 -9.33 -5.90
C THR A 94 -4.83 -9.82 -5.40
N ASN A 95 -4.89 -11.08 -4.94
CA ASN A 95 -6.00 -11.66 -4.19
C ASN A 95 -5.52 -12.16 -2.83
N GLY A 96 -6.43 -12.44 -1.89
CA GLY A 96 -6.10 -12.97 -0.56
C GLY A 96 -6.73 -12.15 0.57
N LYS A 97 -6.08 -12.15 1.74
CA LYS A 97 -6.54 -11.38 2.92
C LYS A 97 -6.82 -9.91 2.55
N ARG A 98 -7.90 -9.33 3.06
CA ARG A 98 -8.09 -7.87 3.04
C ARG A 98 -6.95 -7.25 3.85
N ILE A 99 -6.16 -6.35 3.26
CA ILE A 99 -5.23 -5.56 4.08
C ILE A 99 -5.99 -4.45 4.80
N PRO A 100 -5.45 -3.95 5.91
CA PRO A 100 -5.98 -2.78 6.57
C PRO A 100 -5.91 -1.52 5.70
N ASP A 101 -6.82 -0.60 5.98
CA ASP A 101 -6.82 0.72 5.36
C ASP A 101 -5.69 1.58 5.97
N LEU A 102 -5.15 2.51 5.18
CA LEU A 102 -4.17 3.47 5.68
C LEU A 102 -4.84 4.41 6.71
N TRP A 103 -4.04 5.03 7.58
CA TRP A 103 -4.58 6.03 8.50
C TRP A 103 -5.28 7.17 7.74
N ARG A 104 -6.55 7.43 8.06
CA ARG A 104 -7.36 8.55 7.56
C ARG A 104 -7.37 9.64 8.63
N LEU A 105 -7.29 10.90 8.22
CA LEU A 105 -7.47 12.03 9.13
C LEU A 105 -8.92 12.54 9.05
N ASP A 106 -9.61 12.54 10.19
CA ASP A 106 -10.89 13.23 10.38
C ASP A 106 -10.70 14.47 11.27
N GLU A 107 -11.70 15.35 11.35
CA GLU A 107 -11.60 16.60 12.12
C GLU A 107 -11.30 16.37 13.62
N SER A 108 -11.82 15.28 14.20
CA SER A 108 -11.62 14.95 15.60
C SER A 108 -10.19 14.48 15.86
N LEU A 109 -9.66 13.63 14.98
CA LEU A 109 -8.28 13.16 15.04
C LEU A 109 -7.28 14.27 14.70
N ALA A 110 -7.63 15.17 13.78
CA ALA A 110 -6.84 16.36 13.45
C ALA A 110 -6.69 17.30 14.66
N ALA A 111 -7.75 17.46 15.47
CA ALA A 111 -7.69 18.23 16.72
C ALA A 111 -6.78 17.57 17.76
N ASP A 112 -6.89 16.25 17.98
CA ASP A 112 -6.02 15.52 18.91
C ASP A 112 -4.54 15.57 18.47
N VAL A 113 -4.25 15.35 17.17
CA VAL A 113 -2.90 15.48 16.60
C VAL A 113 -2.36 16.90 16.78
N THR A 114 -3.19 17.92 16.57
CA THR A 114 -2.82 19.33 16.81
C THR A 114 -2.42 19.54 18.28
N ALA A 115 -3.17 18.99 19.23
CA ALA A 115 -2.86 19.09 20.66
C ALA A 115 -1.55 18.39 21.06
N VAL A 116 -1.35 17.14 20.61
CA VAL A 116 -0.13 16.36 20.90
C VAL A 116 1.11 17.03 20.31
N ILE A 117 1.04 17.51 19.06
CA ILE A 117 2.15 18.22 18.41
C ILE A 117 2.45 19.55 19.12
N ASN A 118 1.43 20.28 19.58
CA ASN A 118 1.62 21.50 20.37
C ASN A 118 2.36 21.23 21.69
N GLU A 119 1.96 20.19 22.43
CA GLU A 119 2.64 19.77 23.66
C GLU A 119 4.10 19.35 23.38
N LYS A 120 4.31 18.52 22.36
CA LYS A 120 5.62 17.97 21.98
C LYS A 120 6.66 19.02 21.60
N TYR A 121 6.26 20.07 20.87
CA TYR A 121 7.18 21.13 20.43
C TYR A 121 7.09 22.43 21.23
N GLY A 122 6.16 22.55 22.17
CA GLY A 122 5.82 23.85 22.79
C GLY A 122 5.27 24.85 21.76
N ALA A 123 4.48 24.36 20.81
CA ALA A 123 3.87 25.16 19.75
C ALA A 123 2.43 25.58 20.12
N GLU A 124 1.92 26.61 19.42
CA GLU A 124 0.55 27.13 19.58
C GLU A 124 -0.24 27.06 18.25
N CYS A 125 -0.11 25.94 17.52
CA CYS A 125 -0.84 25.68 16.28
C CYS A 125 -2.34 25.59 16.56
N LYS A 126 -3.15 26.35 15.81
CA LYS A 126 -4.61 26.48 16.01
C LYS A 126 -5.43 25.49 15.19
N ASN A 127 -4.82 24.90 14.17
CA ASN A 127 -5.43 24.06 13.17
C ASN A 127 -4.38 23.12 12.55
N ILE A 128 -4.85 22.09 11.87
CA ILE A 128 -3.99 21.07 11.25
C ILE A 128 -3.03 21.64 10.20
N GLN A 129 -3.40 22.72 9.50
CA GLN A 129 -2.52 23.38 8.52
C GLN A 129 -1.30 24.02 9.21
N GLU A 130 -1.49 24.67 10.37
CA GLU A 130 -0.41 25.19 11.21
C GLU A 130 0.44 24.07 11.81
N THR A 131 -0.19 22.96 12.21
CA THR A 131 0.50 21.74 12.71
C THR A 131 1.39 21.12 11.64
N ILE A 132 0.87 20.86 10.43
CA ILE A 132 1.64 20.38 9.27
C ILE A 132 2.78 21.36 8.94
N ALA A 133 2.50 22.67 9.02
CA ALA A 133 3.49 23.70 8.78
C ALA A 133 4.64 23.70 9.79
N ALA A 134 4.37 23.37 11.06
CA ALA A 134 5.35 23.22 12.13
C ALA A 134 6.17 21.93 11.99
N VAL A 135 5.51 20.77 11.87
CA VAL A 135 6.14 19.45 11.68
C VAL A 135 7.06 19.46 10.45
N THR A 136 6.59 20.02 9.32
CA THR A 136 7.40 20.16 8.11
C THR A 136 8.67 21.00 8.36
N VAL A 137 8.54 22.14 9.06
CA VAL A 137 9.68 23.01 9.32
C VAL A 137 10.68 22.36 10.28
N ASP A 138 10.21 21.59 11.26
CA ASP A 138 11.09 20.86 12.18
C ASP A 138 11.87 19.76 11.46
N ASN A 139 11.18 18.89 10.72
CA ASN A 139 11.81 17.83 9.91
C ASN A 139 12.75 18.38 8.81
N LEU A 140 12.56 19.62 8.36
CA LEU A 140 13.46 20.28 7.41
C LEU A 140 14.76 20.80 8.07
N LYS A 141 14.79 21.05 9.39
CA LYS A 141 16.00 21.53 10.09
C LYS A 141 17.18 20.57 9.93
N CYS A 142 16.93 19.26 10.04
CA CYS A 142 17.98 18.24 9.90
C CYS A 142 18.50 18.11 8.44
N ARG A 143 17.79 18.67 7.46
CA ARG A 143 18.16 18.72 6.03
C ARG A 143 18.79 20.06 5.60
N GLY A 144 19.08 20.96 6.55
CA GLY A 144 19.66 22.27 6.26
C GLY A 144 21.06 22.24 5.63
N THR A 145 21.80 21.12 5.78
CA THR A 145 23.08 20.89 5.09
C THR A 145 22.84 20.48 3.63
N ASP A 146 22.05 19.43 3.37
CA ASP A 146 21.65 18.98 2.03
C ASP A 146 21.14 20.16 1.18
N MET A 147 20.24 20.97 1.76
CA MET A 147 19.65 22.13 1.11
C MET A 147 20.71 23.17 0.71
N ARG A 148 21.70 23.42 1.57
CA ARG A 148 22.81 24.34 1.29
C ARG A 148 23.69 23.81 0.17
N GLU A 149 24.11 22.56 0.27
CA GLU A 149 24.94 21.89 -0.74
C GLU A 149 24.28 21.92 -2.12
N ILE A 150 22.96 21.69 -2.21
CA ILE A 150 22.22 21.80 -3.47
C ILE A 150 22.27 23.24 -4.00
N THR A 151 21.98 24.25 -3.17
CA THR A 151 21.98 25.66 -3.60
C THR A 151 23.37 26.16 -4.03
N GLU A 152 24.44 25.67 -3.39
CA GLU A 152 25.83 25.94 -3.74
C GLU A 152 26.22 25.26 -5.06
N GLN A 153 25.83 23.98 -5.26
CA GLN A 153 26.07 23.23 -6.50
C GLN A 153 25.31 23.84 -7.70
N MET A 154 24.11 24.38 -7.46
CA MET A 154 23.32 25.13 -8.46
C MET A 154 23.82 26.56 -8.68
N GLN A 155 24.76 27.05 -7.85
CA GLN A 155 25.34 28.40 -7.89
C GLN A 155 24.29 29.51 -7.80
N LEU A 156 23.32 29.35 -6.90
CA LEU A 156 22.20 30.29 -6.75
C LEU A 156 22.64 31.58 -6.04
N SER A 157 22.06 32.72 -6.45
CA SER A 157 22.14 33.97 -5.68
C SER A 157 21.37 33.85 -4.36
N GLU A 158 21.55 34.81 -3.44
CA GLU A 158 20.83 34.81 -2.16
C GLU A 158 19.30 34.87 -2.33
N GLU A 159 18.83 35.61 -3.35
CA GLU A 159 17.40 35.72 -3.69
C GLU A 159 16.86 34.40 -4.28
N GLN A 160 17.60 33.80 -5.21
CA GLN A 160 17.26 32.50 -5.81
C GLN A 160 17.28 31.38 -4.75
N THR A 161 18.22 31.43 -3.80
CA THR A 161 18.29 30.52 -2.65
C THR A 161 17.03 30.62 -1.79
N LYS A 162 16.56 31.84 -1.48
CA LYS A 162 15.30 32.05 -0.74
C LYS A 162 14.09 31.49 -1.51
N ALA A 163 14.01 31.73 -2.82
CA ALA A 163 12.94 31.17 -3.67
C ALA A 163 12.98 29.63 -3.73
N TYR A 164 14.18 29.04 -3.80
CA TYR A 164 14.38 27.59 -3.74
C TYR A 164 13.91 27.01 -2.40
N GLN A 165 14.36 27.60 -1.28
CA GLN A 165 13.95 27.21 0.08
C GLN A 165 12.43 27.27 0.28
N GLN A 166 11.79 28.36 -0.17
CA GLN A 166 10.33 28.52 -0.12
C GLN A 166 9.61 27.44 -0.95
N SER A 167 10.13 27.09 -2.12
CA SER A 167 9.55 26.04 -2.96
C SER A 167 9.67 24.65 -2.32
N VAL A 168 10.81 24.33 -1.68
CA VAL A 168 10.98 23.06 -0.94
C VAL A 168 9.98 22.99 0.23
N VAL A 169 9.90 24.03 1.06
CA VAL A 169 8.93 24.09 2.18
C VAL A 169 7.49 23.94 1.67
N SER A 170 7.14 24.60 0.56
CA SER A 170 5.81 24.52 -0.03
C SER A 170 5.49 23.14 -0.61
N ALA A 171 6.44 22.52 -1.32
CA ALA A 171 6.26 21.19 -1.90
C ALA A 171 6.14 20.09 -0.83
N VAL A 172 6.94 20.16 0.25
CA VAL A 172 6.80 19.24 1.39
C VAL A 172 5.44 19.41 2.06
N ARG A 173 5.05 20.65 2.40
CA ARG A 173 3.72 20.92 2.99
C ARG A 173 2.58 20.43 2.10
N TYR A 174 2.67 20.65 0.78
CA TYR A 174 1.68 20.17 -0.17
C TYR A 174 1.55 18.65 -0.15
N MET A 175 2.67 17.90 -0.23
CA MET A 175 2.65 16.43 -0.13
C MET A 175 2.07 15.93 1.20
N VAL A 176 2.47 16.53 2.33
CA VAL A 176 1.97 16.16 3.65
C VAL A 176 0.46 16.43 3.75
N SER A 177 0.00 17.59 3.29
CA SER A 177 -1.42 17.93 3.24
C SER A 177 -2.21 16.97 2.36
N CYS A 178 -1.79 16.72 1.11
CA CYS A 178 -2.50 15.80 0.21
C CYS A 178 -2.62 14.38 0.78
N ARG A 179 -1.65 13.92 1.59
CA ARG A 179 -1.76 12.64 2.28
C ARG A 179 -2.74 12.68 3.46
N CYS A 180 -2.87 13.80 4.15
CA CYS A 180 -3.86 14.00 5.21
C CYS A 180 -5.29 14.11 4.67
N GLU A 181 -5.45 14.62 3.44
CA GLU A 181 -6.73 14.66 2.71
C GLU A 181 -7.11 13.29 2.10
N LEU A 182 -6.13 12.41 1.87
CA LEU A 182 -6.35 11.14 1.20
C LEU A 182 -7.37 10.28 1.96
N ASP A 183 -8.39 9.83 1.22
CA ASP A 183 -9.55 9.08 1.72
C ASP A 183 -10.36 9.83 2.81
N GLY A 184 -10.22 11.17 2.93
CA GLY A 184 -10.90 12.01 3.92
C GLY A 184 -11.71 13.16 3.32
N ASP A 185 -12.57 13.78 4.13
CA ASP A 185 -13.45 14.88 3.69
C ASP A 185 -12.86 16.28 3.95
N MET A 186 -11.75 16.34 4.69
CA MET A 186 -11.06 17.58 5.05
C MET A 186 -10.32 18.15 3.83
N LYS A 187 -10.37 19.47 3.64
CA LYS A 187 -9.51 20.21 2.71
C LYS A 187 -8.42 20.97 3.47
N ILE A 188 -7.18 20.60 3.20
CA ILE A 188 -5.97 20.95 3.95
C ILE A 188 -4.87 21.47 3.00
N SER A 189 -4.80 20.97 1.76
CA SER A 189 -3.80 21.39 0.79
C SER A 189 -4.07 22.83 0.34
N GLY A 190 -2.98 23.58 0.23
CA GLY A 190 -2.98 24.98 -0.18
C GLY A 190 -2.18 25.17 -1.46
N GLY A 191 -2.11 26.41 -1.92
CA GLY A 191 -1.34 26.77 -3.12
C GLY A 191 0.11 26.29 -3.07
N LEU A 192 0.53 25.59 -4.12
CA LEU A 192 1.87 25.03 -4.27
C LEU A 192 2.80 26.01 -5.00
N ASN A 193 3.94 26.33 -4.38
CA ASN A 193 5.01 27.14 -4.97
C ASN A 193 6.09 26.24 -5.59
N LEU A 194 6.25 26.34 -6.93
CA LEU A 194 7.28 25.66 -7.72
C LEU A 194 8.20 26.65 -8.45
N ASN A 195 8.50 27.80 -7.84
CA ASN A 195 9.42 28.79 -8.42
C ASN A 195 10.86 28.24 -8.55
N ALA A 196 11.26 27.28 -7.72
CA ALA A 196 12.53 26.56 -7.86
C ALA A 196 12.72 25.92 -9.24
N VAL A 197 11.64 25.50 -9.90
CA VAL A 197 11.73 24.81 -11.20
C VAL A 197 12.28 25.73 -12.29
N ASP A 198 12.06 27.06 -12.19
CA ASP A 198 12.65 28.03 -13.13
C ASP A 198 14.18 28.19 -12.96
N LEU A 199 14.75 27.59 -11.91
CA LEU A 199 16.18 27.62 -11.60
C LEU A 199 16.91 26.33 -12.01
N PHE A 200 16.17 25.27 -12.39
CA PHE A 200 16.75 23.97 -12.73
C PHE A 200 17.43 24.02 -14.10
N ARG A 201 18.69 23.59 -14.18
CA ARG A 201 19.46 23.57 -15.44
C ARG A 201 19.35 22.24 -16.17
N ASP A 202 19.18 21.15 -15.43
CA ASP A 202 19.03 19.80 -15.95
C ASP A 202 18.27 18.89 -14.97
N THR A 203 18.07 17.63 -15.34
CA THR A 203 17.32 16.66 -14.53
C THR A 203 17.97 16.35 -13.18
N ARG A 204 19.26 16.64 -12.96
CA ARG A 204 19.93 16.43 -11.66
C ARG A 204 19.44 17.43 -10.62
N ASP A 205 19.14 18.66 -11.03
CA ASP A 205 18.58 19.68 -10.14
C ASP A 205 17.15 19.31 -9.73
N LEU A 206 16.34 18.83 -10.68
CA LEU A 206 15.03 18.22 -10.39
C LEU A 206 15.17 17.03 -9.43
N ILE A 207 16.07 16.08 -9.70
CA ILE A 207 16.26 14.88 -8.88
C ILE A 207 16.62 15.28 -7.44
N ARG A 208 17.55 16.22 -7.25
CA ARG A 208 17.94 16.75 -5.92
C ARG A 208 16.77 17.41 -5.20
N PHE A 209 16.00 18.25 -5.89
CA PHE A 209 14.82 18.92 -5.33
C PHE A 209 13.77 17.89 -4.90
N CYS A 210 13.36 17.00 -5.81
CA CYS A 210 12.33 16.00 -5.54
C CYS A 210 12.76 15.01 -4.45
N ASP A 211 14.02 14.56 -4.44
CA ASP A 211 14.54 13.67 -3.41
C ASP A 211 14.56 14.32 -2.01
N LEU A 212 15.01 15.58 -1.91
CA LEU A 212 14.93 16.35 -0.65
C LEU A 212 13.48 16.52 -0.16
N VAL A 213 12.57 16.83 -1.09
CA VAL A 213 11.13 16.97 -0.79
C VAL A 213 10.53 15.63 -0.34
N HIS A 214 10.80 14.53 -1.03
CA HIS A 214 10.26 13.21 -0.67
C HIS A 214 10.83 12.71 0.67
N ARG A 215 12.14 12.89 0.92
CA ARG A 215 12.73 12.52 2.22
C ARG A 215 12.08 13.28 3.37
N THR A 216 11.96 14.61 3.27
CA THR A 216 11.35 15.43 4.34
C THR A 216 9.84 15.17 4.50
N ALA A 217 9.11 14.96 3.40
CA ALA A 217 7.69 14.63 3.44
C ALA A 217 7.45 13.25 4.07
N LYS A 218 8.29 12.26 3.75
CA LYS A 218 8.28 10.94 4.38
C LYS A 218 8.53 11.02 5.88
N ASP A 219 9.57 11.75 6.31
CA ASP A 219 9.88 11.93 7.73
C ASP A 219 8.69 12.56 8.48
N SER A 220 8.14 13.66 7.93
CA SER A 220 6.98 14.37 8.48
C SER A 220 5.72 13.48 8.57
N LEU A 221 5.45 12.67 7.55
CA LEU A 221 4.28 11.79 7.50
C LEU A 221 4.43 10.56 8.39
N LEU A 222 5.64 10.00 8.53
CA LEU A 222 5.92 8.92 9.47
C LEU A 222 5.83 9.40 10.93
N GLU A 223 6.16 10.66 11.20
CA GLU A 223 5.92 11.29 12.49
C GLU A 223 4.42 11.44 12.78
N MET A 224 3.66 12.07 11.86
CA MET A 224 2.20 12.20 12.02
C MET A 224 1.49 10.84 12.14
N GLU A 225 1.91 9.84 11.36
CA GLU A 225 1.41 8.46 11.44
C GLU A 225 1.59 7.85 12.84
N ARG A 226 2.74 8.07 13.49
CA ARG A 226 2.99 7.59 14.86
C ARG A 226 2.07 8.26 15.88
N GLU A 227 1.91 9.58 15.82
CA GLU A 227 1.02 10.30 16.75
C GLU A 227 -0.44 9.86 16.54
N VAL A 228 -0.89 9.70 15.29
CA VAL A 228 -2.21 9.17 14.95
C VAL A 228 -2.42 7.77 15.55
N PHE A 229 -1.48 6.85 15.38
CA PHE A 229 -1.60 5.51 15.96
C PHE A 229 -1.63 5.53 17.50
N GLN A 230 -0.83 6.38 18.15
CA GLN A 230 -0.86 6.54 19.61
C GLN A 230 -2.20 7.09 20.10
N ILE A 231 -2.73 8.13 19.46
CA ILE A 231 -4.05 8.70 19.78
C ILE A 231 -5.15 7.65 19.60
N LEU A 232 -5.12 6.88 18.51
CA LEU A 232 -6.09 5.81 18.25
C LEU A 232 -5.96 4.65 19.26
N ASN A 233 -4.76 4.36 19.78
CA ASN A 233 -4.57 3.40 20.88
C ASN A 233 -5.17 3.97 22.18
N GLN A 234 -4.82 5.19 22.57
CA GLN A 234 -5.34 5.83 23.79
C GLN A 234 -6.87 6.05 23.75
N ARG A 235 -7.46 6.28 22.57
CA ARG A 235 -8.91 6.34 22.38
C ARG A 235 -9.55 4.96 22.60
N ARG A 236 -8.92 3.88 22.12
CA ARG A 236 -9.34 2.49 22.36
C ARG A 236 -9.20 2.10 23.83
N GLU A 237 -8.06 2.38 24.46
CA GLU A 237 -7.81 2.11 25.89
C GLU A 237 -8.84 2.80 26.78
N ARG A 238 -9.10 4.10 26.59
CA ARG A 238 -10.15 4.81 27.32
C ARG A 238 -11.55 4.23 27.08
N ALA A 239 -11.86 3.78 25.86
CA ALA A 239 -13.11 3.07 25.58
C ALA A 239 -13.19 1.69 26.26
N HIS A 240 -12.04 1.05 26.51
CA HIS A 240 -11.94 -0.19 27.26
C HIS A 240 -12.05 0.00 28.78
N GLU A 241 -11.66 1.17 29.32
CA GLU A 241 -11.74 1.50 30.76
C GLU A 241 -13.14 1.94 31.25
N ILE A 242 -14.00 2.46 30.38
CA ILE A 242 -15.27 3.14 30.74
C ILE A 242 -16.42 2.16 31.14
N GLU A 243 -16.10 0.91 31.47
CA GLU A 243 -17.06 -0.20 31.47
C GLU A 243 -17.13 -1.03 32.76
N PRO A 244 -18.34 -1.24 33.34
CA PRO A 244 -18.51 -2.01 34.56
C PRO A 244 -18.86 -3.49 34.31
N ASP A 245 -18.03 -4.38 34.85
CA ASP A 245 -18.22 -5.83 34.96
C ASP A 245 -19.67 -6.24 35.28
N ARG A 246 -20.23 -7.11 34.44
CA ARG A 246 -21.49 -7.82 34.70
C ARG A 246 -21.49 -9.27 34.19
N SER A 247 -20.71 -10.15 34.83
CA SER A 247 -21.18 -11.55 34.97
C SER A 247 -20.55 -12.35 36.11
N VAL A 248 -21.03 -12.15 37.34
CA VAL A 248 -21.02 -13.19 38.38
C VAL A 248 -22.45 -13.44 38.85
N SER A 249 -23.17 -14.31 38.10
CA SER A 249 -24.39 -14.92 38.62
C SER A 249 -24.00 -16.17 39.42
N ASP A 250 -24.06 -16.06 40.74
CA ASP A 250 -23.93 -17.17 41.68
C ASP A 250 -24.76 -18.39 41.23
N ARG A 251 -24.08 -19.53 41.08
CA ARG A 251 -24.73 -20.84 40.98
C ARG A 251 -24.21 -21.79 42.06
N ASN A 252 -24.47 -21.40 43.30
CA ASN A 252 -24.44 -22.31 44.45
C ASN A 252 -25.81 -22.35 45.14
N ALA A 253 -26.68 -23.23 44.66
CA ALA A 253 -27.85 -23.70 45.39
C ALA A 253 -28.03 -25.21 45.12
N VAL A 254 -28.03 -25.99 46.19
CA VAL A 254 -27.88 -27.45 46.17
C VAL A 254 -29.20 -28.16 46.50
N HIS A 255 -29.35 -29.39 45.98
CA HIS A 255 -30.35 -30.44 46.25
C HIS A 255 -31.73 -30.39 45.55
N GLY A 256 -32.13 -31.56 45.02
CA GLY A 256 -33.46 -31.80 44.42
C GLY A 256 -33.64 -33.04 43.51
N GLN A 257 -32.87 -34.13 43.66
CA GLN A 257 -33.20 -35.45 43.06
C GLN A 257 -34.11 -36.27 44.02
N PRO A 258 -34.78 -37.38 43.62
CA PRO A 258 -34.58 -38.25 42.45
C PRO A 258 -35.90 -38.49 41.64
N ALA A 259 -36.11 -39.46 40.73
CA ALA A 259 -35.38 -40.66 40.23
C ALA A 259 -35.83 -40.99 38.78
N GLY A 260 -35.07 -41.79 38.00
CA GLY A 260 -35.56 -42.23 36.68
C GLY A 260 -34.61 -42.98 35.73
N THR A 261 -33.91 -44.02 36.20
CA THR A 261 -33.36 -45.19 35.44
C THR A 261 -32.99 -45.07 33.94
N GLY A 262 -31.70 -45.28 33.63
CA GLY A 262 -31.23 -45.64 32.29
C GLY A 262 -29.70 -45.80 32.21
N ALA A 263 -29.16 -47.01 32.42
CA ALA A 263 -27.71 -47.29 32.47
C ALA A 263 -27.16 -47.92 31.16
N PRO A 264 -25.83 -47.83 30.88
CA PRO A 264 -25.30 -47.92 29.51
C PRO A 264 -24.48 -49.21 29.21
N ALA A 265 -24.25 -49.48 27.91
CA ALA A 265 -23.15 -50.30 27.33
C ALA A 265 -23.25 -50.31 25.77
N PRO A 266 -22.23 -50.75 25.02
CA PRO A 266 -20.80 -50.42 25.12
C PRO A 266 -20.21 -49.98 23.75
N ALA A 267 -18.93 -49.60 23.72
CA ALA A 267 -18.17 -49.40 22.47
C ALA A 267 -17.37 -50.65 22.09
N ASP A 268 -17.19 -50.93 20.80
CA ASP A 268 -16.12 -51.82 20.30
C ASP A 268 -15.76 -51.62 18.82
N ARG A 269 -14.52 -52.03 18.46
CA ARG A 269 -13.81 -52.10 17.16
C ARG A 269 -12.62 -51.15 16.93
N GLN A 270 -11.49 -51.53 17.55
CA GLN A 270 -10.25 -52.05 16.90
C GLN A 270 -10.16 -52.03 15.34
N MET A 271 -9.02 -51.96 14.64
CA MET A 271 -7.57 -52.18 14.89
C MET A 271 -6.75 -51.16 14.06
N GLY A 272 -5.43 -50.92 14.26
CA GLY A 272 -4.49 -51.47 15.23
C GLY A 272 -3.04 -51.00 15.00
N GLN A 273 -2.12 -51.41 15.88
CA GLN A 273 -0.67 -51.19 15.81
C GLN A 273 0.07 -52.54 15.94
N THR A 274 1.25 -52.66 15.33
CA THR A 274 2.28 -53.63 15.74
C THR A 274 3.67 -52.99 15.67
N VAL A 275 4.15 -52.61 16.86
CA VAL A 275 5.49 -52.80 17.44
C VAL A 275 6.53 -53.62 16.65
N ALA A 276 7.78 -53.14 16.73
CA ALA A 276 8.93 -53.92 17.20
C ALA A 276 10.03 -52.98 17.74
N ASP A 277 10.43 -53.16 19.00
CA ASP A 277 11.58 -52.49 19.64
C ASP A 277 12.92 -53.06 19.15
N VAL A 278 14.04 -52.36 19.43
CA VAL A 278 15.23 -52.94 20.08
C VAL A 278 16.12 -51.82 20.69
N ASP A 279 16.58 -52.09 21.91
CA ASP A 279 17.54 -51.38 22.78
C ASP A 279 18.94 -51.23 22.08
N GLU A 280 19.94 -50.43 22.47
CA GLU A 280 20.51 -50.21 23.80
C GLU A 280 21.23 -48.84 23.97
N ASN A 281 21.38 -48.44 25.24
CA ASN A 281 22.25 -47.38 25.76
C ASN A 281 23.70 -47.37 25.25
N ARG A 282 24.28 -46.16 25.06
CA ARG A 282 25.44 -45.69 25.87
C ARG A 282 25.72 -44.19 25.77
N ALA A 283 25.78 -43.51 26.92
CA ALA A 283 26.37 -42.17 27.03
C ALA A 283 27.87 -42.24 27.41
N SER A 284 28.71 -41.32 26.89
CA SER A 284 29.52 -40.39 27.72
C SER A 284 30.72 -39.72 26.99
N VAL A 285 30.64 -38.38 26.87
CA VAL A 285 31.60 -37.39 27.42
C VAL A 285 33.12 -37.41 27.04
N ARG A 286 33.57 -36.23 26.56
CA ARG A 286 34.88 -35.52 26.70
C ARG A 286 35.95 -35.49 25.57
N SER A 287 36.14 -34.26 25.07
CA SER A 287 37.41 -33.50 24.91
C SER A 287 38.56 -33.99 24.02
N GLY A 288 38.88 -33.13 23.02
CA GLY A 288 40.15 -32.40 23.05
C GLY A 288 41.03 -32.40 21.79
N GLY A 289 41.43 -31.19 21.34
CA GLY A 289 42.81 -30.95 20.87
C GLY A 289 43.12 -30.88 19.36
N ALA A 290 43.04 -29.67 18.81
CA ALA A 290 44.00 -28.99 17.90
C ALA A 290 44.91 -29.76 16.90
N GLY A 291 45.07 -29.22 15.68
CA GLY A 291 46.35 -29.34 14.94
C GLY A 291 46.39 -29.14 13.41
N HIS A 292 46.64 -27.90 12.96
CA HIS A 292 47.45 -27.48 11.79
C HIS A 292 47.12 -27.89 10.32
N ASP A 293 46.98 -26.82 9.51
CA ASP A 293 47.70 -26.50 8.26
C ASP A 293 47.28 -26.93 6.84
N SER A 294 47.36 -25.91 5.97
CA SER A 294 47.71 -25.92 4.54
C SER A 294 46.68 -26.46 3.52
N ALA A 295 46.51 -25.88 2.33
CA ALA A 295 47.04 -24.63 1.76
C ALA A 295 46.19 -24.18 0.54
N VAL A 296 46.47 -22.95 0.09
CA VAL A 296 46.01 -22.29 -1.16
C VAL A 296 45.98 -23.17 -2.42
N ALA A 297 44.97 -22.96 -3.27
CA ALA A 297 45.17 -22.46 -4.64
C ALA A 297 43.86 -21.93 -5.26
N ASP A 298 43.98 -20.81 -5.98
CA ASP A 298 42.99 -20.23 -6.90
C ASP A 298 42.98 -21.03 -8.24
N HIS A 299 42.06 -20.70 -9.17
CA HIS A 299 42.29 -20.55 -10.62
C HIS A 299 40.97 -20.51 -11.42
N SER A 300 40.85 -19.49 -12.27
CA SER A 300 39.72 -19.25 -13.18
C SER A 300 40.06 -19.51 -14.66
N ALA A 301 39.00 -19.52 -15.50
CA ALA A 301 38.97 -19.26 -16.95
C ALA A 301 39.33 -20.39 -17.94
N GLY A 302 38.68 -20.39 -19.13
CA GLY A 302 39.12 -21.22 -20.27
C GLY A 302 38.09 -21.60 -21.35
N ASP A 303 37.55 -20.61 -22.06
CA ASP A 303 36.85 -20.63 -23.37
C ASP A 303 36.98 -21.86 -24.34
N ARG A 304 35.83 -22.32 -24.90
CA ARG A 304 35.57 -22.72 -26.34
C ARG A 304 36.30 -23.95 -26.99
N PRO A 305 36.02 -24.38 -28.26
CA PRO A 305 34.89 -24.09 -29.19
C PRO A 305 34.24 -25.31 -29.96
N ALA A 306 33.08 -25.05 -30.58
CA ALA A 306 32.53 -25.46 -31.90
C ALA A 306 32.80 -26.82 -32.63
N GLY A 307 31.71 -27.42 -33.15
CA GLY A 307 31.54 -27.66 -34.61
C GLY A 307 31.25 -29.10 -35.13
N GLY A 308 30.20 -29.25 -35.98
CA GLY A 308 30.14 -30.26 -37.06
C GLY A 308 29.09 -31.39 -37.00
N GLU A 309 28.16 -31.41 -37.97
CA GLU A 309 27.44 -32.60 -38.50
C GLU A 309 28.38 -33.44 -39.42
N PRO A 310 28.06 -34.63 -40.03
CA PRO A 310 26.71 -35.19 -40.33
C PRO A 310 26.46 -36.75 -40.39
N LEU A 311 25.17 -37.12 -40.56
CA LEU A 311 24.55 -38.25 -41.32
C LEU A 311 24.48 -39.74 -40.85
N ASP A 312 23.42 -40.40 -41.38
CA ASP A 312 23.00 -41.84 -41.46
C ASP A 312 22.58 -42.60 -40.18
N GLY A 313 21.53 -43.46 -40.15
CA GLY A 313 20.52 -43.86 -41.16
C GLY A 313 19.46 -44.89 -40.64
N ASP A 314 18.46 -45.25 -41.47
CA ASP A 314 17.32 -46.20 -41.28
C ASP A 314 16.22 -45.89 -40.21
N GLY A 315 14.91 -46.14 -40.42
CA GLY A 315 14.18 -46.54 -41.64
C GLY A 315 12.75 -47.12 -41.40
N ARG A 316 11.76 -46.71 -42.22
CA ARG A 316 10.36 -47.27 -42.42
C ARG A 316 9.28 -47.02 -41.35
N THR A 317 7.97 -46.86 -41.64
CA THR A 317 7.19 -46.59 -42.89
C THR A 317 5.77 -46.09 -42.55
N VAL A 318 5.14 -45.32 -43.46
CA VAL A 318 3.72 -44.87 -43.42
C VAL A 318 2.91 -45.63 -44.48
N PRO A 319 1.56 -45.67 -44.41
CA PRO A 319 0.75 -45.64 -45.63
C PRO A 319 -0.29 -44.49 -45.64
N GLN A 320 -0.42 -43.83 -46.80
CA GLN A 320 -1.42 -42.81 -47.10
C GLN A 320 -2.23 -43.27 -48.32
N GLY A 321 -3.51 -42.90 -48.40
CA GLY A 321 -4.41 -43.23 -49.52
C GLY A 321 -5.04 -41.97 -50.13
N GLU A 322 -5.28 -42.00 -51.45
CA GLU A 322 -5.53 -40.82 -52.31
C GLU A 322 -7.01 -40.32 -52.41
N PRO A 323 -7.26 -39.12 -52.97
CA PRO A 323 -8.57 -38.43 -53.00
C PRO A 323 -9.24 -38.35 -54.39
N ALA A 324 -10.54 -37.97 -54.48
CA ALA A 324 -11.22 -37.32 -55.64
C ALA A 324 -12.67 -36.82 -55.25
N PRO A 325 -13.52 -36.20 -56.13
CA PRO A 325 -13.73 -34.73 -56.14
C PRO A 325 -15.20 -34.19 -56.32
N GLY A 326 -15.38 -32.86 -56.31
CA GLY A 326 -16.55 -32.11 -56.86
C GLY A 326 -17.55 -31.50 -55.85
N ASP A 327 -18.31 -30.42 -56.12
CA ASP A 327 -18.22 -29.43 -57.22
C ASP A 327 -18.98 -28.08 -56.91
N VAL A 328 -18.55 -26.98 -57.55
CA VAL A 328 -19.10 -25.58 -57.68
C VAL A 328 -20.13 -24.96 -56.67
N SER A 329 -19.79 -23.82 -56.03
CA SER A 329 -20.38 -22.47 -56.30
C SER A 329 -20.00 -21.32 -55.33
N ARG A 330 -19.96 -20.09 -55.87
CA ARG A 330 -19.40 -18.82 -55.31
C ARG A 330 -20.19 -18.20 -54.14
N SER A 331 -19.49 -17.47 -53.25
CA SER A 331 -19.62 -16.01 -53.03
C SER A 331 -18.48 -15.47 -52.16
N ALA A 332 -18.34 -14.14 -52.05
CA ALA A 332 -17.16 -13.45 -51.51
C ALA A 332 -17.35 -12.87 -50.08
N GLU A 333 -16.25 -12.33 -49.55
CA GLU A 333 -16.10 -11.49 -48.34
C GLU A 333 -15.98 -12.15 -46.94
N VAL A 334 -15.20 -11.44 -46.10
CA VAL A 334 -15.02 -11.53 -44.64
C VAL A 334 -14.27 -12.76 -44.07
N GLY A 335 -13.23 -12.51 -43.25
CA GLY A 335 -12.57 -13.57 -42.48
C GLY A 335 -11.20 -13.31 -41.84
N GLU A 336 -10.79 -12.06 -41.55
CA GLU A 336 -9.67 -11.87 -40.61
C GLU A 336 -10.14 -12.19 -39.19
N SER A 337 -9.56 -13.23 -38.58
CA SER A 337 -9.87 -13.67 -37.22
C SER A 337 -9.49 -12.60 -36.19
N PRO A 338 -10.42 -12.09 -35.36
CA PRO A 338 -10.08 -11.17 -34.28
C PRO A 338 -9.23 -11.87 -33.22
N SER A 339 -8.26 -11.14 -32.67
CA SER A 339 -7.60 -11.52 -31.41
C SER A 339 -8.67 -11.71 -30.33
N ALA A 340 -8.60 -12.81 -29.58
CA ALA A 340 -9.58 -13.12 -28.55
C ALA A 340 -9.59 -12.02 -27.46
N ASP A 341 -10.72 -11.34 -27.39
CA ASP A 341 -11.05 -10.32 -26.40
C ASP A 341 -11.27 -10.97 -25.03
N VAL A 342 -10.71 -10.37 -23.99
CA VAL A 342 -11.06 -10.68 -22.59
C VAL A 342 -11.45 -9.37 -21.95
N GLY A 343 -12.68 -8.96 -22.25
CA GLY A 343 -13.26 -7.71 -21.79
C GLY A 343 -13.26 -7.60 -20.26
N ALA A 344 -13.20 -6.36 -19.79
CA ALA A 344 -13.38 -6.05 -18.38
C ALA A 344 -14.73 -6.58 -17.90
N TYR A 345 -14.75 -7.19 -16.71
CA TYR A 345 -16.00 -7.57 -16.06
C TYR A 345 -16.81 -6.32 -15.74
N HIS A 346 -17.90 -6.10 -16.48
CA HIS A 346 -19.05 -5.34 -15.97
C HIS A 346 -19.54 -6.06 -14.71
N HIS A 347 -19.13 -5.59 -13.53
CA HIS A 347 -19.85 -5.89 -12.30
C HIS A 347 -21.17 -5.13 -12.36
N GLY A 348 -22.24 -5.85 -12.66
CA GLY A 348 -23.55 -5.31 -13.06
C GLY A 348 -24.16 -4.30 -12.10
N GLY A 349 -23.86 -3.03 -12.34
CA GLY A 349 -24.69 -1.89 -11.97
C GLY A 349 -25.33 -1.33 -13.25
N ASP A 350 -26.60 -0.97 -13.17
CA ASP A 350 -27.27 -0.26 -14.26
C ASP A 350 -26.52 1.04 -14.58
N ARG A 351 -26.56 1.44 -15.86
CA ARG A 351 -25.98 2.70 -16.30
C ARG A 351 -26.72 3.84 -15.58
N ILE A 352 -26.00 4.58 -14.74
CA ILE A 352 -26.57 5.67 -13.94
C ILE A 352 -27.18 6.70 -14.90
N PRO A 353 -28.43 7.15 -14.69
CA PRO A 353 -29.04 8.16 -15.54
C PRO A 353 -28.17 9.42 -15.60
N ASP A 354 -28.00 9.99 -16.79
CA ASP A 354 -27.18 11.20 -16.99
C ASP A 354 -27.62 12.36 -16.08
N ALA A 355 -28.87 12.39 -15.59
CA ALA A 355 -29.40 13.40 -14.67
C ALA A 355 -28.99 13.21 -13.19
N GLU A 356 -28.54 12.00 -12.80
CA GLU A 356 -28.11 11.68 -11.43
C GLU A 356 -26.58 11.83 -11.26
N LEU A 357 -25.84 11.94 -12.37
CA LEU A 357 -24.40 12.16 -12.35
C LEU A 357 -24.07 13.60 -11.94
N THR A 358 -23.69 13.83 -10.69
CA THR A 358 -23.11 15.10 -10.22
C THR A 358 -21.62 14.96 -9.96
N VAL A 359 -20.91 16.09 -9.85
CA VAL A 359 -19.47 16.08 -9.51
C VAL A 359 -19.26 15.51 -8.11
N GLU A 360 -20.12 15.90 -7.18
CA GLU A 360 -20.12 15.48 -5.78
C GLU A 360 -20.40 13.98 -5.66
N TYR A 361 -21.37 13.44 -6.41
CA TYR A 361 -21.66 12.00 -6.47
C TYR A 361 -20.45 11.18 -6.94
N LEU A 362 -19.78 11.62 -8.01
CA LEU A 362 -18.61 10.92 -8.54
C LEU A 362 -17.43 10.96 -7.56
N LYS A 363 -17.23 12.10 -6.87
CA LYS A 363 -16.21 12.22 -5.81
C LYS A 363 -16.50 11.30 -4.62
N ASP A 364 -17.73 11.29 -4.10
CA ASP A 364 -18.13 10.40 -3.01
C ASP A 364 -17.99 8.93 -3.40
N ARG A 365 -18.41 8.55 -4.62
CA ARG A 365 -18.22 7.19 -5.15
C ARG A 365 -16.75 6.79 -5.22
N TYR A 366 -15.86 7.72 -5.62
CA TYR A 366 -14.42 7.48 -5.61
C TYR A 366 -13.84 7.36 -4.19
N LEU A 367 -14.24 8.22 -3.25
CA LEU A 367 -13.81 8.16 -1.85
C LEU A 367 -14.28 6.88 -1.12
N ARG A 368 -15.36 6.26 -1.60
CA ARG A 368 -15.87 4.96 -1.12
C ARG A 368 -15.42 3.76 -1.96
N ALA A 369 -14.55 3.97 -2.95
CA ALA A 369 -14.12 2.90 -3.85
C ALA A 369 -13.33 1.81 -3.12
N ASP A 370 -13.53 0.56 -3.52
CA ASP A 370 -12.68 -0.53 -3.04
C ASP A 370 -11.34 -0.50 -3.78
N PHE A 371 -10.36 0.21 -3.22
CA PHE A 371 -9.00 0.30 -3.74
C PHE A 371 -8.25 -1.05 -3.80
N ASN A 372 -8.84 -2.16 -3.30
CA ASN A 372 -8.31 -3.51 -3.49
C ASN A 372 -8.65 -4.12 -4.87
N ARG A 373 -9.47 -3.44 -5.68
CA ARG A 373 -9.78 -3.80 -7.08
C ARG A 373 -9.54 -2.63 -8.04
N ARG A 374 -9.47 -2.92 -9.33
CA ARG A 374 -9.41 -1.89 -10.36
C ARG A 374 -10.66 -1.01 -10.29
N LEU A 375 -10.46 0.31 -10.39
CA LEU A 375 -11.54 1.29 -10.44
C LEU A 375 -12.39 1.13 -11.70
N ASP A 376 -13.71 1.33 -11.56
CA ASP A 376 -14.64 1.42 -12.70
C ASP A 376 -14.57 2.80 -13.37
N SER A 377 -15.29 3.00 -14.47
CA SER A 377 -15.26 4.25 -15.25
C SER A 377 -15.87 5.46 -14.50
N TYR A 378 -16.77 5.24 -13.54
CA TYR A 378 -17.35 6.29 -12.69
C TYR A 378 -16.40 6.66 -11.53
N GLU A 379 -15.80 5.65 -10.88
CA GLU A 379 -14.75 5.84 -9.87
C GLU A 379 -13.52 6.54 -10.46
N THR A 380 -13.15 6.19 -11.71
CA THR A 380 -12.10 6.87 -12.47
C THR A 380 -12.49 8.31 -12.78
N ALA A 381 -13.74 8.60 -13.15
CA ALA A 381 -14.21 9.97 -13.33
C ALA A 381 -14.21 10.77 -12.00
N GLY A 382 -14.54 10.12 -10.88
CA GLY A 382 -14.45 10.69 -9.54
C GLY A 382 -13.02 11.03 -9.12
N LEU A 383 -12.06 10.13 -9.39
CA LEU A 383 -10.62 10.39 -9.23
C LEU A 383 -10.20 11.62 -10.04
N VAL A 384 -10.53 11.66 -11.33
CA VAL A 384 -10.19 12.76 -12.24
C VAL A 384 -10.75 14.10 -11.74
N LEU A 385 -11.99 14.12 -11.24
CA LEU A 385 -12.61 15.31 -10.65
C LEU A 385 -11.98 15.72 -9.31
N THR A 386 -11.37 14.77 -8.60
CA THR A 386 -10.65 15.00 -7.33
C THR A 386 -9.24 15.50 -7.58
N ASP A 387 -8.52 14.93 -8.56
CA ASP A 387 -7.15 15.33 -8.90
C ASP A 387 -7.06 16.66 -9.64
N SER A 388 -8.05 16.98 -10.49
CA SER A 388 -8.08 18.26 -11.22
C SER A 388 -8.51 19.46 -10.38
N GLU A 389 -9.12 19.26 -9.20
CA GLU A 389 -9.69 20.36 -8.41
C GLU A 389 -8.62 21.34 -7.90
N ASP A 390 -7.44 20.83 -7.55
CA ASP A 390 -6.31 21.64 -7.07
C ASP A 390 -5.42 22.16 -8.21
N MET A 391 -5.84 21.98 -9.47
CA MET A 391 -5.11 22.39 -10.67
C MET A 391 -5.84 23.48 -11.46
N THR A 392 -5.09 24.31 -12.15
CA THR A 392 -5.66 25.44 -12.93
C THR A 392 -6.16 25.01 -14.32
N ILE A 393 -6.74 23.80 -14.43
CA ILE A 393 -7.20 23.19 -15.69
C ILE A 393 -8.50 22.41 -15.46
N ASP A 394 -9.39 22.40 -16.46
CA ASP A 394 -10.67 21.70 -16.34
C ASP A 394 -10.49 20.17 -16.34
N ALA A 395 -11.42 19.46 -15.70
CA ALA A 395 -11.33 18.01 -15.50
C ALA A 395 -11.29 17.20 -16.81
N LEU A 396 -11.90 17.70 -17.90
CA LEU A 396 -11.92 17.02 -19.18
C LEU A 396 -10.57 17.18 -19.92
N THR A 397 -9.99 18.38 -19.89
CA THR A 397 -8.62 18.63 -20.34
C THR A 397 -7.60 17.86 -19.50
N PHE A 398 -7.78 17.82 -18.17
CA PHE A 398 -6.95 17.05 -17.26
C PHE A 398 -6.98 15.54 -17.60
N PHE A 399 -8.18 14.97 -17.78
CA PHE A 399 -8.34 13.59 -18.23
C PHE A 399 -7.63 13.32 -19.57
N ASN A 400 -7.89 14.14 -20.58
CA ASN A 400 -7.30 13.96 -21.90
C ASN A 400 -5.77 14.14 -21.91
N ARG A 401 -5.21 14.92 -20.97
CA ARG A 401 -3.77 15.20 -20.87
C ARG A 401 -2.98 14.14 -20.09
N PHE A 402 -3.55 13.57 -19.03
CA PHE A 402 -2.80 12.71 -18.10
C PHE A 402 -3.28 11.25 -18.01
N HIS A 403 -4.48 10.95 -18.53
CA HIS A 403 -5.19 9.71 -18.23
C HIS A 403 -5.70 8.95 -19.46
N ALA A 404 -6.17 9.66 -20.49
CA ALA A 404 -6.92 9.06 -21.61
C ALA A 404 -6.12 8.04 -22.44
N ASP A 405 -4.79 8.18 -22.52
CA ASP A 405 -3.89 7.28 -23.25
C ASP A 405 -3.74 5.89 -22.62
N ARG A 406 -4.22 5.71 -21.38
CA ARG A 406 -4.10 4.45 -20.62
C ARG A 406 -5.37 3.58 -20.66
N PHE A 407 -6.42 4.03 -21.34
CA PHE A 407 -7.67 3.30 -21.53
C PHE A 407 -7.84 2.87 -22.99
N SER A 408 -8.71 1.91 -23.26
CA SER A 408 -9.17 1.68 -24.65
C SER A 408 -9.99 2.88 -25.11
N ASP A 409 -10.06 3.13 -26.43
CA ASP A 409 -10.84 4.26 -26.97
C ASP A 409 -12.29 4.27 -26.46
N ALA A 410 -12.91 3.08 -26.35
CA ALA A 410 -14.25 2.91 -25.80
C ALA A 410 -14.36 3.29 -24.32
N GLN A 411 -13.41 2.87 -23.47
CA GLN A 411 -13.42 3.21 -22.05
C GLN A 411 -13.02 4.68 -21.81
N ALA A 412 -12.11 5.24 -22.61
CA ALA A 412 -11.78 6.65 -22.59
C ALA A 412 -13.00 7.51 -22.94
N GLU A 413 -13.78 7.12 -23.95
CA GLU A 413 -15.00 7.83 -24.34
C GLU A 413 -16.13 7.69 -23.31
N GLU A 414 -16.26 6.52 -22.66
CA GLU A 414 -17.16 6.35 -21.52
C GLU A 414 -16.83 7.33 -20.38
N ILE A 415 -15.56 7.41 -19.97
CA ILE A 415 -15.11 8.33 -18.92
C ILE A 415 -15.32 9.79 -19.35
N ARG A 416 -15.02 10.16 -20.61
CA ARG A 416 -15.35 11.51 -21.14
C ARG A 416 -16.84 11.83 -21.06
N SER A 417 -17.70 10.86 -21.37
CA SER A 417 -19.16 11.03 -21.30
C SER A 417 -19.62 11.25 -19.86
N ILE A 418 -19.12 10.45 -18.91
CA ILE A 418 -19.44 10.58 -17.48
C ILE A 418 -19.00 11.95 -16.94
N LEU A 419 -17.75 12.35 -17.23
CA LEU A 419 -17.22 13.67 -16.84
C LEU A 419 -18.04 14.81 -17.45
N SER A 420 -18.40 14.70 -18.74
CA SER A 420 -19.19 15.71 -19.44
C SER A 420 -20.61 15.83 -18.90
N ALA A 421 -21.26 14.73 -18.51
CA ALA A 421 -22.58 14.74 -17.87
C ALA A 421 -22.50 15.44 -16.50
N ALA A 422 -21.56 15.02 -15.66
CA ALA A 422 -21.38 15.60 -14.32
C ALA A 422 -21.05 17.10 -14.33
N LEU A 423 -20.20 17.55 -15.26
CA LEU A 423 -19.87 18.96 -15.42
C LEU A 423 -21.06 19.79 -15.95
N ARG A 424 -21.86 19.25 -16.88
CA ARG A 424 -23.10 19.92 -17.35
C ARG A 424 -24.11 20.07 -16.23
N ASN A 425 -24.31 19.02 -15.43
CA ASN A 425 -25.25 19.07 -14.31
C ASN A 425 -24.80 20.08 -13.24
N ARG A 426 -23.51 20.15 -12.93
CA ARG A 426 -22.93 21.17 -12.03
C ARG A 426 -23.29 22.61 -12.43
N ASP A 427 -23.29 22.90 -13.72
CA ASP A 427 -23.66 24.23 -14.22
C ASP A 427 -25.17 24.46 -14.24
N MET A 428 -26.00 23.41 -14.32
CA MET A 428 -27.46 23.49 -14.14
C MET A 428 -27.86 23.71 -12.67
N THR A 429 -27.18 23.10 -11.69
CA THR A 429 -27.51 23.28 -10.25
C THR A 429 -27.19 24.69 -9.74
N ARG A 430 -26.37 25.47 -10.46
CA ARG A 430 -26.01 26.86 -10.10
C ARG A 430 -27.15 27.87 -10.27
N GLU A 431 -28.25 27.52 -10.94
CA GLU A 431 -29.38 28.42 -11.19
C GLU A 431 -30.53 28.32 -10.17
N ILE A 432 -30.44 27.44 -9.16
CA ILE A 432 -31.50 27.19 -8.18
C ILE A 432 -31.12 27.76 -6.79
N PRO A 433 -31.93 28.66 -6.18
CA PRO A 433 -31.69 29.12 -4.81
C PRO A 433 -31.90 28.01 -3.78
N ALA A 434 -31.00 27.90 -2.80
CA ALA A 434 -31.06 26.88 -1.76
C ALA A 434 -32.19 27.12 -0.74
N GLU A 435 -32.95 26.06 -0.43
CA GLU A 435 -33.79 25.96 0.78
C GLU A 435 -33.08 25.13 1.87
N PRO A 436 -33.39 25.34 3.16
CA PRO A 436 -32.55 24.86 4.26
C PRO A 436 -32.75 23.39 4.63
N GLU A 437 -31.66 22.74 5.02
CA GLU A 437 -31.60 21.36 5.47
C GLU A 437 -32.35 21.12 6.80
N GLN A 438 -32.90 19.91 6.98
CA GLN A 438 -33.36 19.40 8.27
C GLN A 438 -32.38 18.33 8.80
N PRO A 439 -32.15 18.25 10.11
CA PRO A 439 -31.16 17.34 10.68
C PRO A 439 -31.68 15.90 10.86
N GLU A 440 -30.84 14.91 10.54
CA GLU A 440 -31.08 13.50 10.87
C GLU A 440 -30.68 13.16 12.34
N PRO A 441 -31.25 12.09 12.93
CA PRO A 441 -31.17 11.83 14.37
C PRO A 441 -29.94 11.01 14.80
N SER A 442 -29.51 11.21 16.05
CA SER A 442 -28.42 10.47 16.69
C SER A 442 -28.85 9.11 17.27
N LEU A 443 -27.94 8.13 17.20
CA LEU A 443 -28.11 6.78 17.75
C LEU A 443 -26.96 6.44 18.71
N HIS A 444 -27.28 6.25 20.01
CA HIS A 444 -26.34 5.81 21.04
C HIS A 444 -26.48 4.31 21.37
N ARG A 445 -25.35 3.62 21.62
CA ARG A 445 -25.18 2.37 22.40
C ARG A 445 -23.72 2.31 22.88
N ASN A 446 -23.40 2.20 24.18
CA ASN A 446 -23.50 1.04 25.11
C ASN A 446 -22.76 -0.22 24.63
N THR A 447 -21.99 -0.87 25.52
CA THR A 447 -20.59 -1.22 25.18
C THR A 447 -20.15 -2.71 25.23
N GLN A 448 -19.48 -3.22 26.28
CA GLN A 448 -18.51 -4.32 26.17
C GLN A 448 -18.81 -5.62 26.97
N ASN A 449 -17.88 -6.58 26.83
CA ASN A 449 -17.18 -7.23 27.96
C ASN A 449 -15.78 -7.70 27.46
N ALA A 450 -14.74 -7.73 28.31
CA ALA A 450 -13.40 -8.28 27.99
C ALA A 450 -12.72 -8.94 29.22
N ASP A 451 -11.88 -9.96 28.99
CA ASP A 451 -11.42 -10.91 30.03
C ASP A 451 -10.13 -10.43 30.76
N PRO A 452 -10.08 -10.39 32.11
CA PRO A 452 -8.91 -9.91 32.86
C PRO A 452 -7.64 -10.78 32.76
N ASN A 453 -7.72 -11.99 32.18
CA ASN A 453 -6.54 -12.80 31.81
C ASN A 453 -6.10 -12.61 30.34
N GLN A 454 -6.74 -11.71 29.60
CA GLN A 454 -6.40 -11.44 28.21
C GLN A 454 -5.06 -10.72 28.11
N LEU A 455 -4.23 -11.20 27.18
CA LEU A 455 -3.04 -10.50 26.72
C LEU A 455 -3.44 -9.15 26.12
N VAL A 456 -2.80 -8.07 26.56
CA VAL A 456 -2.82 -6.75 25.90
C VAL A 456 -1.45 -6.51 25.29
N ILE A 457 -1.41 -5.88 24.11
CA ILE A 457 -0.18 -5.45 23.43
C ILE A 457 -0.30 -3.95 23.17
N TYR A 458 0.64 -3.17 23.70
CA TYR A 458 0.66 -1.70 23.61
C TYR A 458 1.37 -1.20 22.35
N GLY A 459 2.32 -1.98 21.85
CA GLY A 459 3.10 -1.66 20.67
C GLY A 459 4.08 -2.76 20.30
N PHE A 460 4.62 -2.63 19.09
CA PHE A 460 5.67 -3.49 18.56
C PHE A 460 6.92 -2.65 18.29
N LYS A 461 8.09 -3.26 18.48
CA LYS A 461 9.41 -2.71 18.18
C LYS A 461 10.18 -3.73 17.34
N GLU A 462 11.24 -3.28 16.67
CA GLU A 462 12.15 -4.16 15.96
C GLU A 462 13.59 -3.75 16.22
N HIS A 463 14.45 -4.72 16.53
CA HIS A 463 15.89 -4.54 16.67
C HIS A 463 16.60 -5.72 15.99
N ASP A 464 17.56 -5.45 15.11
CA ASP A 464 18.33 -6.47 14.35
C ASP A 464 17.48 -7.57 13.66
N GLY A 465 16.29 -7.21 13.16
CA GLY A 465 15.37 -8.15 12.49
C GLY A 465 14.48 -8.97 13.42
N VAL A 466 14.61 -8.80 14.74
CA VAL A 466 13.77 -9.43 15.76
C VAL A 466 12.68 -8.46 16.17
N ILE A 467 11.41 -8.88 16.08
CA ILE A 467 10.25 -8.09 16.49
C ILE A 467 9.93 -8.41 17.96
N THR A 468 9.90 -7.39 18.80
CA THR A 468 9.41 -7.49 20.19
C THR A 468 8.07 -6.79 20.36
N ALA A 469 7.28 -7.25 21.32
CA ALA A 469 5.99 -6.70 21.69
C ALA A 469 6.00 -6.24 23.15
N ASP A 470 5.62 -4.99 23.38
CA ASP A 470 5.33 -4.46 24.73
C ASP A 470 3.95 -4.96 25.16
N CYS A 471 3.91 -5.82 26.18
CA CYS A 471 2.72 -6.58 26.56
C CYS A 471 2.32 -6.38 28.02
N SER A 472 1.07 -6.70 28.35
CA SER A 472 0.65 -7.01 29.71
C SER A 472 -0.33 -8.17 29.79
N ILE A 473 -0.34 -8.83 30.95
CA ILE A 473 -1.38 -9.77 31.38
C ILE A 473 -1.71 -9.43 32.84
N GLY A 474 -2.90 -8.85 33.06
CA GLY A 474 -3.24 -8.16 34.29
C GLY A 474 -2.24 -7.02 34.57
N GLU A 475 -1.82 -6.86 35.83
CA GLU A 475 -0.85 -5.84 36.25
C GLU A 475 0.61 -6.13 35.80
N ASN A 476 0.88 -7.28 35.18
CA ASN A 476 2.25 -7.67 34.81
C ASN A 476 2.58 -7.14 33.41
N MET A 477 3.31 -6.03 33.34
CA MET A 477 3.98 -5.54 32.13
C MET A 477 5.20 -6.40 31.79
N PHE A 478 5.42 -6.72 30.52
CA PHE A 478 6.61 -7.43 30.03
C PHE A 478 6.86 -7.16 28.55
N GLU A 479 8.12 -7.23 28.12
CA GLU A 479 8.51 -7.24 26.70
C GLU A 479 8.87 -8.68 26.30
N THR A 480 8.46 -9.13 25.11
CA THR A 480 8.73 -10.49 24.61
C THR A 480 8.85 -10.52 23.10
N GLU A 481 9.52 -11.55 22.56
CA GLU A 481 9.68 -11.75 21.12
C GLU A 481 8.36 -12.23 20.48
N VAL A 482 8.06 -11.70 19.30
CA VAL A 482 6.95 -12.14 18.46
C VAL A 482 7.42 -13.27 17.56
N LEU A 483 6.93 -14.47 17.86
CA LEU A 483 7.28 -15.71 17.19
C LEU A 483 6.20 -16.11 16.17
N ARG A 484 6.54 -17.01 15.24
CA ARG A 484 5.59 -17.53 14.25
C ARG A 484 5.62 -19.05 14.17
N THR A 485 4.47 -19.66 13.93
CA THR A 485 4.37 -21.09 13.59
C THR A 485 4.85 -21.34 12.16
N ASN A 486 5.00 -22.61 11.77
CA ASN A 486 5.31 -23.01 10.39
C ASN A 486 4.27 -22.51 9.38
N ASP A 487 3.02 -22.31 9.81
CA ASP A 487 1.91 -21.77 9.01
C ASP A 487 1.85 -20.22 9.08
N HIS A 488 2.94 -19.57 9.49
CA HIS A 488 3.11 -18.14 9.68
C HIS A 488 2.17 -17.45 10.70
N THR A 489 1.41 -18.20 11.51
CA THR A 489 0.54 -17.62 12.54
C THR A 489 1.39 -17.01 13.67
N PRO A 490 1.20 -15.72 14.03
CA PRO A 490 1.96 -15.09 15.09
C PRO A 490 1.50 -15.54 16.48
N TYR A 491 2.46 -15.68 17.39
CA TYR A 491 2.24 -15.93 18.81
C TYR A 491 3.36 -15.26 19.63
N ILE A 492 3.16 -15.08 20.93
CA ILE A 492 4.21 -14.66 21.86
C ILE A 492 4.44 -15.71 22.95
N SER A 493 5.58 -15.67 23.61
CA SER A 493 5.85 -16.49 24.80
C SER A 493 5.64 -15.71 26.08
N TYR A 494 4.88 -16.28 27.03
CA TYR A 494 4.75 -15.79 28.39
C TYR A 494 4.83 -16.95 29.38
N LYS A 495 5.77 -16.89 30.34
CA LYS A 495 6.03 -17.96 31.33
C LYS A 495 6.14 -19.35 30.66
N ASP A 496 6.94 -19.42 29.60
CA ASP A 496 7.20 -20.62 28.78
C ASP A 496 5.96 -21.25 28.15
N ARG A 497 4.89 -20.47 27.95
CA ARG A 497 3.67 -20.90 27.24
C ARG A 497 3.44 -20.02 26.00
N PRO A 498 3.14 -20.61 24.83
CA PRO A 498 2.76 -19.86 23.65
C PRO A 498 1.34 -19.31 23.81
N ILE A 499 1.16 -18.01 23.58
CA ILE A 499 -0.13 -17.33 23.51
C ILE A 499 -0.31 -16.87 22.07
N GLN A 500 -1.31 -17.41 21.37
CA GLN A 500 -1.68 -16.94 20.04
C GLN A 500 -2.26 -15.53 20.13
N LEU A 501 -1.86 -14.65 19.21
CA LEU A 501 -2.45 -13.32 19.10
C LEU A 501 -3.91 -13.47 18.67
N THR A 502 -4.80 -12.66 19.24
CA THR A 502 -6.17 -12.51 18.72
C THR A 502 -6.14 -11.96 17.28
N SER A 503 -7.22 -12.12 16.51
CA SER A 503 -7.30 -11.59 15.15
C SER A 503 -6.98 -10.10 15.05
N GLN A 504 -7.32 -9.32 16.07
CA GLN A 504 -7.00 -7.88 16.13
C GLN A 504 -5.52 -7.63 16.44
N GLN A 505 -4.93 -8.37 17.38
CA GLN A 505 -3.49 -8.24 17.68
C GLN A 505 -2.60 -8.72 16.51
N ALA A 506 -3.03 -9.78 15.83
CA ALA A 506 -2.38 -10.25 14.61
C ALA A 506 -2.49 -9.21 13.48
N TYR A 507 -3.63 -8.52 13.37
CA TYR A 507 -3.81 -7.37 12.48
C TYR A 507 -2.86 -6.22 12.87
N ASP A 508 -2.77 -5.83 14.15
CA ASP A 508 -1.91 -4.73 14.59
C ASP A 508 -0.41 -5.05 14.38
N LEU A 509 -0.01 -6.33 14.48
CA LEU A 509 1.30 -6.82 14.09
C LEU A 509 1.50 -6.79 12.57
N GLU A 510 0.54 -7.32 11.79
CA GLU A 510 0.58 -7.28 10.32
C GLU A 510 0.69 -5.83 9.82
N GLN A 511 0.11 -4.87 10.53
CA GLN A 511 0.27 -3.43 10.29
C GLN A 511 1.67 -2.92 10.57
N PHE A 512 2.25 -3.23 11.73
CA PHE A 512 3.63 -2.90 12.04
C PHE A 512 4.59 -3.44 10.98
N GLU A 513 4.41 -4.70 10.54
CA GLU A 513 5.22 -5.34 9.51
C GLU A 513 5.00 -4.80 8.08
N LEU A 514 3.79 -4.32 7.76
CA LEU A 514 3.42 -3.63 6.52
C LEU A 514 4.10 -2.27 6.38
N TYR A 515 4.20 -1.57 7.50
CA TYR A 515 4.41 -0.13 7.53
C TYR A 515 5.73 0.31 8.17
N ARG A 516 6.51 -0.62 8.73
CA ARG A 516 7.93 -0.42 8.99
C ARG A 516 8.66 -0.03 7.70
N THR A 517 9.47 1.02 7.79
CA THR A 517 10.63 1.15 6.90
C THR A 517 11.58 -0.01 7.17
N PRO A 518 12.20 -0.63 6.14
CA PRO A 518 13.42 -1.38 6.40
C PRO A 518 14.44 -0.42 7.05
N ILE A 519 15.11 -0.90 8.10
CA ILE A 519 16.31 -0.23 8.60
C ILE A 519 17.41 -0.50 7.56
N THR A 520 17.78 0.54 6.82
CA THR A 520 18.95 0.59 5.92
C THR A 520 19.85 1.73 6.38
#